data_AF-A0A935H6S0-F1
#
_entry.id   AF-A0A935H6S0-F1
#
_cell.length_a   1.000
_cell.length_b   1.000
_cell.length_c   1.000
_cell.angle_alpha   90.00
_cell.angle_beta   90.00
_cell.angle_gamma   90.00
#
_symmetry.space_group_name_H-M   'P 1'
#
loop_
_entity.id
_entity.type
_entity.pdbx_description
1 polymer ?
#
loop_
_entity_poly.entity_id
_entity_poly.type
_entity_poly.pdbx_seq_one_letter_code
_entity_poly.pdbx_strand_id
1 'polypeptide(L)'
;MATTPDPDRDVPVKRLQLDATGKLVESPKPALFLRGPIPLNWLGSAASLPGKTLNVGIALWWLHGMAKGKPFKLTQKALQTLNVERDAASAALVRLEQGGLIRVVRKPGQRPMVSVVDGGAIGKRIAAAY
;
A
#
# COMPACT_ATOMS: atom_id res chain seq x y z
N MET A 1 36.36 -12.13 -2.09
CA MET A 1 35.85 -12.05 -3.47
C MET A 1 35.11 -10.73 -3.61
N ALA A 2 35.68 -9.76 -4.32
CA ALA A 2 35.02 -8.48 -4.58
C ALA A 2 34.04 -8.65 -5.75
N THR A 3 32.77 -8.33 -5.55
CA THR A 3 31.75 -8.29 -6.60
C THR A 3 32.07 -7.10 -7.51
N THR A 4 32.42 -7.37 -8.77
CA THR A 4 32.51 -6.35 -9.83
C THR A 4 31.20 -5.56 -9.89
N PRO A 5 31.20 -4.23 -9.74
CA PRO A 5 29.99 -3.44 -9.91
C PRO A 5 29.50 -3.57 -11.36
N ASP A 6 28.22 -3.93 -11.50
CA ASP A 6 27.53 -4.06 -12.78
C ASP A 6 27.54 -2.70 -13.51
N PRO A 7 28.22 -2.58 -14.68
CA PRO A 7 28.35 -1.32 -15.41
C PRO A 7 27.01 -0.78 -15.92
N ASP A 8 25.96 -1.63 -16.00
CA ASP A 8 24.66 -1.24 -16.51
C ASP A 8 23.76 -0.56 -15.46
N ARG A 9 24.17 -0.55 -14.18
CA ARG A 9 23.36 0.00 -13.08
C ARG A 9 23.07 1.49 -13.21
N ASP A 10 24.00 2.24 -13.79
CA ASP A 10 23.90 3.70 -13.93
C ASP A 10 23.31 4.13 -15.29
N VAL A 11 22.88 3.18 -16.12
CA VAL A 11 22.25 3.48 -17.41
C VAL A 11 20.83 4.03 -17.18
N PRO A 12 20.52 5.27 -17.61
CA PRO A 12 19.22 5.89 -17.37
C PRO A 12 18.13 5.22 -18.22
N VAL A 13 17.22 4.49 -17.57
CA VAL A 13 16.10 3.82 -18.25
C VAL A 13 14.91 4.78 -18.40
N LYS A 14 14.45 5.00 -19.64
CA LYS A 14 13.23 5.77 -19.95
C LYS A 14 12.09 4.84 -20.35
N ARG A 15 10.88 5.10 -19.82
CA ARG A 15 9.67 4.38 -20.26
C ARG A 15 9.09 5.09 -21.46
N LEU A 16 9.02 4.38 -22.58
CA LEU A 16 8.41 4.87 -23.82
C LEU A 16 7.06 4.17 -24.03
N GLN A 17 6.11 4.90 -24.57
CA GLN A 17 4.81 4.41 -25.01
C GLN A 17 4.58 4.83 -26.46
N LEU A 18 3.95 3.97 -27.24
CA LEU A 18 3.56 4.30 -28.60
C LEU A 18 2.35 5.24 -28.56
N ASP A 19 2.46 6.41 -29.16
CA ASP A 19 1.33 7.30 -29.45
C ASP A 19 0.46 6.69 -30.57
N ALA A 20 -0.78 7.15 -30.71
CA ALA A 20 -1.70 6.85 -31.80
C ALA A 20 -1.09 7.14 -33.20
N THR A 21 -0.08 8.01 -33.27
CA THR A 21 0.69 8.31 -34.50
C THR A 21 1.86 7.36 -34.77
N GLY A 22 2.11 6.37 -33.91
CA GLY A 22 3.22 5.40 -34.04
C GLY A 22 4.56 5.90 -33.51
N LYS A 23 4.64 7.11 -32.94
CA LYS A 23 5.86 7.66 -32.35
C LYS A 23 6.05 7.18 -30.91
N LEU A 24 7.29 6.84 -30.53
CA LEU A 24 7.65 6.56 -29.15
C LEU A 24 7.73 7.88 -28.36
N VAL A 25 6.83 8.05 -27.40
CA VAL A 25 6.77 9.21 -26.51
C VAL A 25 7.08 8.77 -25.08
N GLU A 26 7.75 9.62 -24.31
CA GLU A 26 7.96 9.36 -22.89
C GLU A 26 6.60 9.24 -22.17
N SER A 27 6.37 8.10 -21.53
CA SER A 27 5.15 7.87 -20.76
C SER A 27 5.37 8.40 -19.33
N PRO A 28 4.63 9.44 -18.90
CA PRO A 28 4.70 9.93 -17.53
C PRO A 28 4.33 8.79 -16.58
N LYS A 29 5.07 8.62 -15.48
CA LYS A 29 4.64 7.68 -14.44
C LYS A 29 3.29 8.15 -13.90
N PRO A 30 2.22 7.34 -13.95
CA PRO A 30 0.94 7.75 -13.40
C PRO A 30 1.11 8.04 -11.90
N ALA A 31 0.52 9.14 -11.44
CA ALA A 31 0.53 9.51 -10.04
C ALA A 31 -0.13 8.40 -9.20
N LEU A 32 0.43 8.14 -8.03
CA LEU A 32 -0.16 7.19 -7.08
C LEU A 32 -1.40 7.82 -6.45
N PHE A 33 -2.50 7.07 -6.40
CA PHE A 33 -3.75 7.50 -5.79
C PHE A 33 -4.31 6.41 -4.88
N LEU A 34 -5.09 6.82 -3.88
CA LEU A 34 -5.88 5.90 -3.07
C LEU A 34 -7.19 5.60 -3.80
N ARG A 35 -7.49 4.32 -4.01
CA ARG A 35 -8.79 3.90 -4.54
C ARG A 35 -9.87 4.15 -3.47
N GLY A 36 -10.96 4.80 -3.84
CA GLY A 36 -12.14 4.97 -2.99
C GLY A 36 -13.04 3.71 -2.96
N PRO A 37 -14.05 3.62 -2.07
CA PRO A 37 -14.38 4.49 -0.94
C PRO A 37 -13.42 4.29 0.23
N ILE A 38 -13.05 5.38 0.92
CA ILE A 38 -12.12 5.32 2.05
C ILE A 38 -12.93 5.52 3.34
N PRO A 39 -13.06 4.51 4.22
CA PRO A 39 -13.77 4.65 5.48
C PRO A 39 -13.02 5.61 6.40
N LEU A 40 -13.54 6.82 6.53
CA LEU A 40 -12.99 7.82 7.45
C LEU A 40 -12.99 7.33 8.89
N ASN A 41 -13.97 6.53 9.31
CA ASN A 41 -14.01 5.96 10.66
C ASN A 41 -12.81 5.02 10.90
N TRP A 42 -12.50 4.16 9.92
CA TRP A 42 -11.35 3.27 9.99
C TRP A 42 -10.03 4.04 10.00
N LEU A 43 -9.90 5.06 9.15
CA LEU A 43 -8.74 5.97 9.15
C LEU A 43 -8.62 6.74 10.47
N GLY A 44 -9.73 7.17 11.05
CA GLY A 44 -9.79 7.85 12.34
C GLY A 44 -9.28 6.96 13.47
N SER A 45 -9.71 5.69 13.49
CA SER A 45 -9.17 4.70 14.44
C SER A 45 -7.68 4.43 14.22
N ALA A 46 -7.20 4.43 12.98
CA ALA A 46 -5.77 4.34 12.69
C ALA A 46 -4.99 5.60 13.10
N ALA A 47 -5.62 6.78 12.99
CA ALA A 47 -5.05 8.07 13.35
C ALA A 47 -4.98 8.30 14.87
N SER A 48 -5.89 7.72 15.65
CA SER A 48 -5.83 7.78 17.11
C SER A 48 -4.67 6.97 17.69
N LEU A 49 -4.04 6.10 16.89
CA LEU A 49 -2.91 5.27 17.34
C LEU A 49 -1.58 6.03 17.21
N PRO A 50 -0.67 5.89 18.20
CA PRO A 50 0.58 6.66 18.22
C PRO A 50 1.56 6.25 17.12
N GLY A 51 2.50 7.14 16.82
CA GLY A 51 3.61 6.89 15.89
C GLY A 51 3.21 7.05 14.42
N LYS A 52 3.81 6.25 13.53
CA LYS A 52 3.54 6.25 12.07
C LYS A 52 2.38 5.34 11.69
N THR A 53 1.46 5.09 12.61
CA THR A 53 0.38 4.11 12.43
C THR A 53 -0.61 4.54 11.34
N LEU A 54 -0.94 5.83 11.28
CA LEU A 54 -1.75 6.40 10.19
C LEU A 54 -1.08 6.21 8.82
N ASN A 55 0.22 6.51 8.71
CA ASN A 55 0.98 6.32 7.47
C ASN A 55 0.93 4.85 7.02
N VAL A 56 1.11 3.91 7.96
CA VAL A 56 0.98 2.47 7.65
C VAL A 56 -0.45 2.13 7.24
N GLY A 57 -1.46 2.68 7.92
CA GLY A 57 -2.87 2.52 7.56
C GLY A 57 -3.18 2.96 6.14
N ILE A 58 -2.66 4.11 5.71
CA ILE A 58 -2.79 4.64 4.34
C ILE A 58 -2.11 3.69 3.34
N ALA A 59 -0.90 3.18 3.63
CA ALA A 59 -0.22 2.21 2.77
C ALA A 59 -1.03 0.91 2.64
N LEU A 60 -1.58 0.41 3.74
CA LEU A 60 -2.42 -0.78 3.75
C LEU A 60 -3.70 -0.55 2.94
N TRP A 61 -4.32 0.63 3.06
CA TRP A 61 -5.52 0.97 2.29
C TRP A 61 -5.23 1.05 0.79
N TRP A 62 -4.12 1.66 0.41
CA TRP A 62 -3.67 1.70 -0.98
C TRP A 62 -3.44 0.30 -1.55
N LEU A 63 -2.75 -0.57 -0.80
CA LEU A 63 -2.54 -1.97 -1.19
C LEU A 63 -3.85 -2.77 -1.23
N HIS A 64 -4.77 -2.54 -0.29
CA HIS A 64 -6.09 -3.16 -0.25
C HIS A 64 -6.91 -2.81 -1.49
N GLY A 65 -6.91 -1.53 -1.87
CA GLY A 65 -7.52 -1.03 -3.10
C GLY A 65 -6.98 -1.75 -4.33
N MET A 66 -5.66 -1.95 -4.43
CA MET A 66 -5.05 -2.69 -5.52
C MET A 66 -5.37 -4.20 -5.48
N ALA A 67 -5.42 -4.79 -4.29
CA ALA A 67 -5.70 -6.21 -4.06
C ALA A 67 -7.17 -6.60 -4.21
N LYS A 68 -8.08 -5.63 -4.39
CA LYS A 68 -9.54 -5.86 -4.54
C LYS A 68 -10.13 -6.69 -3.39
N GLY A 69 -9.74 -6.40 -2.14
CA GLY A 69 -10.25 -7.13 -0.96
C GLY A 69 -9.53 -8.44 -0.62
N LYS A 70 -8.54 -8.86 -1.42
CA LYS A 70 -7.76 -10.07 -1.12
C LYS A 70 -6.66 -9.78 -0.09
N PRO A 71 -6.23 -10.80 0.69
CA PRO A 71 -5.04 -10.69 1.51
C PRO A 71 -3.83 -10.32 0.64
N PHE A 72 -3.03 -9.36 1.09
CA PHE A 72 -1.88 -8.85 0.34
C PHE A 72 -0.62 -8.82 1.20
N LYS A 73 0.55 -8.86 0.55
CA LYS A 73 1.83 -8.73 1.25
C LYS A 73 2.17 -7.25 1.42
N LEU A 74 2.61 -6.86 2.61
CA LEU A 74 3.15 -5.53 2.81
C LEU A 74 4.46 -5.38 2.03
N THR A 75 4.51 -4.42 1.10
CA THR A 75 5.68 -4.18 0.26
C THR A 75 6.52 -3.03 0.81
N GLN A 76 7.85 -3.13 0.68
CA GLN A 76 8.76 -2.07 1.10
C GLN A 76 8.54 -0.76 0.32
N LYS A 77 8.17 -0.87 -0.97
CA LYS A 77 7.83 0.29 -1.80
C LYS A 77 6.65 1.09 -1.22
N ALA A 78 5.62 0.41 -0.70
CA ALA A 78 4.48 1.09 -0.07
C ALA A 78 4.88 1.82 1.22
N LEU A 79 5.77 1.22 2.02
CA LEU A 79 6.31 1.85 3.22
C LEU A 79 7.16 3.08 2.89
N GLN A 80 8.07 2.97 1.91
CA GLN A 80 8.93 4.08 1.47
C GLN A 80 8.12 5.24 0.90
N THR A 81 7.04 4.94 0.16
CA THR A 81 6.14 5.96 -0.40
C THR A 81 5.55 6.86 0.69
N LEU A 82 5.35 6.33 1.91
CA LEU A 82 4.78 7.06 3.05
C LEU A 82 5.81 7.35 4.15
N ASN A 83 7.10 7.26 3.81
CA ASN A 83 8.24 7.50 4.69
C ASN A 83 8.17 6.72 6.01
N VAL A 84 7.89 5.42 5.91
CA VAL A 84 7.80 4.51 7.05
C VAL A 84 8.97 3.53 7.03
N GLU A 85 9.71 3.47 8.13
CA GLU A 85 10.74 2.47 8.35
C GLU A 85 10.18 1.11 8.76
N ARG A 86 10.97 0.05 8.60
CA ARG A 86 10.55 -1.33 8.87
C ARG A 86 10.12 -1.54 10.32
N ASP A 87 10.82 -0.93 11.27
CA ASP A 87 10.53 -1.10 12.70
C ASP A 87 9.25 -0.36 13.09
N ALA A 88 9.08 0.87 12.59
CA ALA A 88 7.84 1.62 12.72
C ALA A 88 6.65 0.87 12.09
N ALA A 89 6.86 0.24 10.92
CA ALA A 89 5.84 -0.59 10.28
C ALA A 89 5.48 -1.82 11.12
N SER A 90 6.47 -2.52 11.68
CA SER A 90 6.25 -3.67 12.56
C SER A 90 5.41 -3.27 13.78
N ALA A 91 5.79 -2.19 14.47
CA ALA A 91 5.07 -1.71 15.64
C ALA A 91 3.65 -1.21 15.29
N ALA A 92 3.47 -0.52 14.16
CA ALA A 92 2.16 -0.09 13.68
C ALA A 92 1.25 -1.27 13.32
N LEU A 93 1.77 -2.33 12.69
CA LEU A 93 0.99 -3.53 12.38
C LEU A 93 0.44 -4.19 13.65
N VAL A 94 1.24 -4.25 14.72
CA VAL A 94 0.78 -4.78 16.01
C VAL A 94 -0.34 -3.92 16.58
N ARG A 95 -0.20 -2.59 16.56
CA ARG A 95 -1.23 -1.67 17.08
C ARG A 95 -2.53 -1.73 16.29
N LEU A 96 -2.44 -1.79 14.95
CA LEU A 96 -3.61 -1.90 14.08
C LEU A 96 -4.33 -3.25 14.26
N GLU A 97 -3.57 -4.32 14.48
CA GLU A 97 -4.10 -5.64 14.79
C GLU A 97 -4.79 -5.67 16.16
N GLN A 98 -4.19 -5.06 17.19
CA GLN A 98 -4.80 -4.89 18.51
C GLN A 98 -6.06 -4.02 18.47
N GLY A 99 -6.09 -3.00 17.61
CA GLY A 99 -7.28 -2.17 17.37
C GLY A 99 -8.36 -2.85 16.54
N GLY A 100 -8.17 -4.10 16.10
CA GLY A 100 -9.15 -4.85 15.30
C GLY A 100 -9.36 -4.32 13.88
N LEU A 101 -8.48 -3.44 13.40
CA LEU A 101 -8.58 -2.79 12.09
C LEU A 101 -8.06 -3.68 10.95
N ILE A 102 -7.12 -4.57 11.27
CA ILE A 102 -6.48 -5.49 10.33
C ILE A 102 -6.26 -6.86 10.96
N ARG A 103 -6.06 -7.85 10.12
CA ARG A 103 -5.56 -9.18 10.48
C ARG A 103 -4.21 -9.42 9.84
N VAL A 104 -3.22 -9.84 10.61
CA VAL A 104 -1.87 -10.07 10.09
C VAL A 104 -1.48 -11.54 10.27
N VAL A 105 -1.07 -12.19 9.18
CA VAL A 105 -0.46 -13.52 9.20
C VAL A 105 1.05 -13.35 9.02
N ARG A 106 1.79 -13.60 10.10
CA ARG A 106 3.26 -13.59 10.10
C ARG A 106 3.79 -15.01 9.94
N LYS A 107 4.70 -15.23 8.98
CA LYS A 107 5.43 -16.50 8.82
C LYS A 107 6.93 -16.21 8.92
N PRO A 108 7.73 -17.07 9.60
CA PRO A 108 9.18 -16.90 9.68
C PRO A 108 9.82 -16.73 8.30
N GLY A 109 10.70 -15.75 8.15
CA GLY A 109 11.40 -15.48 6.89
C GLY A 109 10.55 -14.86 5.76
N GLN A 110 9.25 -14.59 5.99
CA GLN A 110 8.36 -14.06 4.96
C GLN A 110 7.84 -12.67 5.32
N ARG A 111 7.48 -11.90 4.29
CA ARG A 111 6.77 -10.63 4.47
C ARG A 111 5.39 -10.90 5.07
N PRO A 112 4.92 -10.06 6.03
CA PRO A 112 3.62 -10.24 6.63
C PRO A 112 2.52 -10.14 5.59
N MET A 113 1.57 -11.07 5.65
CA MET A 113 0.35 -11.03 4.84
C MET A 113 -0.73 -10.33 5.65
N VAL A 114 -1.30 -9.29 5.09
CA VAL A 114 -2.27 -8.43 5.77
C VAL A 114 -3.61 -8.53 5.06
N SER A 115 -4.67 -8.62 5.87
CA SER A 115 -6.05 -8.50 5.44
C SER A 115 -6.68 -7.35 6.21
N VAL A 116 -7.32 -6.41 5.52
CA VAL A 116 -8.05 -5.32 6.17
C VAL A 116 -9.38 -5.86 6.67
N VAL A 117 -9.73 -5.56 7.92
CA VAL A 117 -11.03 -5.92 8.48
C VAL A 117 -11.95 -4.73 8.19
N ASP A 118 -12.70 -4.82 7.10
CA ASP A 118 -13.75 -3.85 6.79
C ASP A 118 -14.88 -4.02 7.80
N GLY A 119 -14.81 -3.30 8.92
CA GLY A 119 -15.85 -3.24 9.96
C GLY A 119 -17.17 -2.58 9.51
N GLY A 120 -17.37 -2.32 8.22
CA GLY A 120 -18.60 -1.68 7.75
C GLY A 120 -18.73 -1.63 6.24
N ALA A 121 -19.56 -2.50 5.69
CA ALA A 121 -20.81 -2.17 4.97
C ALA A 121 -21.00 -0.77 4.31
N ILE A 122 -19.99 -0.06 3.82
CA ILE A 122 -20.21 1.17 3.04
C ILE A 122 -20.73 0.84 1.63
N GLY A 123 -20.46 -0.36 1.11
CA GLY A 123 -20.85 -0.79 -0.24
C GLY A 123 -22.19 -1.50 -0.37
N LYS A 124 -22.90 -1.81 0.72
CA LYS A 124 -24.19 -2.53 0.68
C LYS A 124 -25.42 -1.70 1.09
N ARG A 125 -25.26 -0.44 1.52
CA ARG A 125 -26.38 0.39 2.01
C ARG A 125 -26.81 1.53 1.08
N ILE A 126 -26.16 1.72 -0.07
CA ILE A 126 -26.52 2.81 -1.02
C ILE A 126 -27.36 2.31 -2.21
N ALA A 127 -27.75 1.03 -2.23
CA ALA A 127 -28.59 0.47 -3.30
C ALA A 127 -30.10 0.42 -2.96
N ALA A 128 -30.54 1.07 -1.87
CA ALA A 128 -31.94 1.02 -1.42
C ALA A 128 -32.54 2.39 -1.03
N ALA A 129 -31.89 3.50 -1.42
CA ALA A 129 -32.43 4.82 -1.17
C ALA A 129 -32.03 5.76 -2.30
N TYR A 130 -32.75 5.68 -3.41
CA TYR A 130 -33.19 6.79 -4.26
C TYR A 130 -34.27 6.28 -5.22
#